data_AF-A0A4Q3R8C2-F1
#
_entry.id   AF-A0A4Q3R8C2-F1
#
_cell.length_a   1.000
_cell.length_b   1.000
_cell.length_c   1.000
_cell.angle_alpha   90.00
_cell.angle_beta   90.00
_cell.angle_gamma   90.00
#
_symmetry.space_group_name_H-M   'P 1'
#
loop_
_entity.id
_entity.type
_entity.pdbx_description
1 polymer ?
#
loop_
_entity_poly.entity_id
_entity_poly.type
_entity_poly.pdbx_seq_one_letter_code
_entity_poly.pdbx_strand_id
1 'polypeptide(L)' 'MQYPRGYLIAVGGAEDKGSELERERQNSLDFFKEGILNQIVQLVGKKSEPKIELVTTASSIPDEVAQVY' A
#
# COMPACT_ATOMS: atom_id res chain seq x y z
N MET A 1 -14.51 -13.92 -24.81
CA MET A 1 -13.23 -13.54 -24.18
C MET A 1 -13.40 -13.60 -22.67
N GLN A 2 -12.44 -14.18 -21.95
CA GLN A 2 -12.47 -14.22 -20.49
C GLN A 2 -11.74 -12.97 -19.97
N TYR A 3 -12.45 -12.13 -19.20
CA TYR A 3 -11.85 -10.94 -18.61
C TYR A 3 -11.03 -11.31 -17.36
N PRO A 4 -9.82 -10.74 -17.18
CA PRO A 4 -9.07 -10.92 -15.95
C PRO A 4 -9.88 -10.36 -14.77
N ARG A 5 -9.88 -11.09 -13.66
CA ARG A 5 -10.68 -10.75 -12.46
C ARG A 5 -9.96 -9.85 -11.45
N GLY A 6 -8.68 -9.56 -11.70
CA GLY A 6 -7.82 -8.82 -10.77
C GLY A 6 -7.16 -7.62 -11.43
N TYR A 7 -6.58 -6.76 -10.60
CA TYR A 7 -5.79 -5.61 -11.02
C TYR A 7 -4.30 -5.97 -11.01
N LEU A 8 -3.57 -5.52 -12.03
CA LEU A 8 -2.11 -5.51 -12.04
C LEU A 8 -1.66 -4.06 -11.96
N ILE A 9 -0.89 -3.71 -10.94
CA ILE A 9 -0.47 -2.34 -10.65
C ILE A 9 1.06 -2.34 -10.62
N ALA A 10 1.67 -1.63 -11.57
CA ALA A 10 3.11 -1.40 -11.57
C ALA A 10 3.43 -0.14 -10.76
N VAL A 11 4.32 -0.26 -9.77
CA VAL A 11 4.79 0.85 -8.94
C VAL A 11 6.25 1.13 -9.29
N GLY A 12 6.58 2.39 -9.58
CA GLY A 12 7.93 2.79 -10.02
C GLY A 12 9.00 2.83 -8.92
N GLY A 13 8.65 2.44 -7.69
CA GLY A 13 9.47 2.59 -6.49
C GLY A 13 9.35 3.96 -5.83
N ALA A 14 10.03 4.11 -4.68
CA ALA A 14 9.98 5.31 -3.83
C ALA A 14 8.56 5.71 -3.40
N GLU A 15 7.67 4.73 -3.28
CA GLU A 15 6.32 4.94 -2.78
C GLU A 15 6.32 5.42 -1.34
N ASP A 16 5.37 6.31 -1.06
CA ASP A 16 5.09 6.80 0.26
C ASP A 16 4.52 5.67 1.15
N LYS A 17 5.23 5.39 2.24
CA LYS A 17 4.89 4.40 3.26
C LYS A 17 4.16 5.03 4.46
N GLY A 18 3.93 6.34 4.40
CA GLY A 18 3.41 7.15 5.50
C GLY A 18 4.46 7.39 6.58
N SER A 19 4.32 8.51 7.27
CA SER A 19 5.14 8.86 8.43
C SER A 19 4.33 8.90 9.73
N GLU A 20 5.00 8.76 10.87
CA GLU A 20 4.36 8.88 12.19
C GLU A 20 3.75 10.28 12.40
N LEU A 21 4.41 11.32 11.89
CA LEU A 21 3.93 12.70 11.85
C LEU A 21 2.62 12.86 11.05
N GLU A 22 2.40 12.05 10.02
CA GLU A 22 1.17 12.05 9.23
C GLU A 22 0.03 11.31 9.91
N ARG A 23 0.33 10.33 10.79
CA ARG A 23 -0.69 9.68 11.63
C ARG A 23 -1.34 10.68 12.60
N GLU A 24 -0.55 11.59 13.16
CA GLU A 24 -1.05 12.65 14.05
C GLU A 24 -1.85 13.72 13.30
N ARG A 25 -1.54 13.95 12.02
CA ARG A 25 -2.24 14.91 11.15
C ARG A 25 -3.50 14.36 10.46
N GLN A 26 -3.93 13.13 10.78
CA GLN A 26 -5.15 12.53 10.23
C GLN A 26 -6.43 13.37 10.43
N ASN A 27 -6.42 14.32 11.38
CA ASN A 27 -7.52 15.23 11.67
C ASN A 27 -7.46 16.58 10.92
N SER A 28 -6.46 16.81 10.06
CA SER A 28 -6.42 18.00 9.20
C SER A 28 -7.22 17.72 7.91
N LEU A 29 -8.09 18.66 7.54
CA LEU A 29 -8.93 18.61 6.34
C LEU A 29 -8.12 18.53 5.03
N ASP A 30 -6.82 18.75 5.09
CA ASP A 30 -5.91 18.82 3.94
C ASP A 30 -5.08 17.53 3.72
N PHE A 31 -5.33 16.46 4.48
CA PHE A 31 -4.58 15.21 4.31
C PHE A 31 -5.01 14.47 3.03
N PHE A 32 -4.23 14.66 1.96
CA PHE A 32 -4.32 13.93 0.70
C PHE A 32 -4.02 12.44 0.93
N LYS A 33 -5.06 11.62 1.09
CA LYS A 33 -4.99 10.14 1.18
C LYS A 33 -4.69 9.46 -0.17
N GLU A 34 -3.96 10.10 -1.08
CA GLU A 34 -3.81 9.64 -2.47
C GLU A 34 -2.55 8.78 -2.73
N GLY A 35 -1.86 8.31 -1.68
CA GLY A 35 -0.72 7.42 -1.82
C GLY A 35 -1.07 6.09 -2.50
N ILE A 36 -0.17 5.59 -3.36
CA ILE A 36 -0.40 4.37 -4.16
C ILE A 36 -0.69 3.13 -3.29
N LEU A 37 -0.06 3.00 -2.12
CA LEU A 37 -0.32 1.90 -1.19
C LEU A 37 -1.76 1.94 -0.66
N ASN A 38 -2.28 3.13 -0.33
CA ASN A 38 -3.68 3.28 0.10
C ASN A 38 -4.66 2.92 -1.04
N GLN A 39 -4.35 3.31 -2.28
CA GLN A 39 -5.16 2.92 -3.44
C GLN A 39 -5.16 1.40 -3.65
N ILE A 40 -4.02 0.72 -3.49
CA ILE A 40 -3.93 -0.76 -3.56
C ILE A 40 -4.82 -1.40 -2.50
N VAL A 41 -4.75 -0.95 -1.24
CA VAL A 41 -5.59 -1.47 -0.15
C VAL A 41 -7.08 -1.29 -0.46
N GLN A 42 -7.49 -0.13 -0.98
CA GLN A 42 -8.87 0.14 -1.38
C GLN A 42 -9.35 -0.77 -2.53
N LEU A 43 -8.45 -1.17 -3.44
CA LEU A 43 -8.75 -2.07 -4.56
C LEU A 43 -8.92 -3.54 -4.14
N VAL A 44 -8.25 -3.97 -3.07
CA VAL A 44 -8.40 -5.34 -2.52
C VAL A 44 -9.84 -5.61 -2.04
N GLY A 45 -10.62 -4.54 -1.80
CA GLY A 45 -12.08 -4.57 -1.83
C GLY A 45 -12.74 -3.82 -0.67
N LYS A 46 -14.08 -3.74 -0.70
CA LYS A 46 -14.92 -3.15 0.36
C LYS A 46 -15.01 -4.01 1.65
N LYS A 47 -14.03 -4.87 1.92
CA LYS A 47 -14.00 -5.70 3.14
C LYS A 47 -13.28 -4.92 4.22
N SER A 48 -13.78 -5.00 5.45
CA SER A 48 -13.16 -4.35 6.62
C SER A 48 -11.73 -4.85 6.90
N GLU A 49 -11.38 -6.04 6.42
CA GLU A 49 -10.09 -6.69 6.67
C GLU A 49 -9.54 -7.32 5.37
N PRO A 50 -8.77 -6.58 4.56
CA PRO A 50 -8.13 -7.13 3.39
C PRO A 50 -7.03 -8.13 3.79
N LYS A 51 -6.88 -9.20 3.02
CA LYS A 51 -5.71 -10.09 3.12
C LYS A 51 -4.62 -9.53 2.23
N ILE A 52 -3.47 -9.22 2.82
CA ILE A 52 -2.30 -8.67 2.14
C ILE A 52 -1.12 -9.58 2.43
N GLU A 53 -0.41 -9.98 1.38
CA GLU A 53 0.81 -10.76 1.47
C GLU A 53 1.95 -9.92 0.89
N LEU A 54 3.05 -9.82 1.64
CA LEU A 54 4.24 -9.10 1.23
C LEU A 54 5.34 -10.10 0.86
N VAL A 55 5.92 -9.95 -0.33
CA VAL A 55 7.00 -10.81 -0.83
C VAL A 55 8.23 -9.94 -1.06
N THR A 56 9.18 -9.96 -0.12
CA THR A 56 10.35 -9.06 -0.10
C THR A 56 11.62 -9.70 -0.69
N THR A 57 11.50 -10.82 -1.41
CA THR A 57 12.62 -11.63 -1.92
C THR A 57 13.53 -10.92 -2.93
N ALA A 58 13.13 -9.75 -3.44
CA ALA A 58 13.98 -8.92 -4.29
C ALA A 58 15.06 -8.17 -3.48
N SER A 59 14.91 -8.05 -2.17
CA SER A 59 15.85 -7.38 -1.26
C SER A 59 16.89 -8.33 -0.69
N SER A 60 18.10 -7.84 -0.44
CA SER A 60 19.11 -8.55 0.38
C SER A 60 18.84 -8.47 1.88
N ILE A 61 17.91 -7.62 2.30
CA ILE A 61 17.46 -7.40 3.69
C ILE A 61 15.91 -7.54 3.76
N PRO A 62 15.36 -8.74 3.57
CA PRO A 62 13.92 -8.95 3.35
C PRO A 62 13.06 -8.66 4.59
N ASP A 63 13.56 -8.92 5.80
CA ASP A 63 12.83 -8.76 7.05
C ASP A 63 12.70 -7.27 7.43
N GLU A 64 13.77 -6.49 7.24
CA GLU A 64 13.79 -5.05 7.48
C GLU A 64 12.91 -4.31 6.48
N VAL A 65 12.94 -4.74 5.22
CA VAL A 65 12.02 -4.19 4.20
C VAL A 65 10.57 -4.51 4.57
N ALA A 66 10.29 -5.70 5.11
CA ALA A 66 8.93 -6.05 5.51
C ALA A 66 8.40 -5.18 6.65
N GLN A 67 9.26 -4.72 7.57
CA GLN A 67 8.86 -3.90 8.71
C GLN A 67 8.46 -2.46 8.37
N VAL A 68 8.86 -1.97 7.19
CA VAL A 68 8.58 -0.59 6.77
C VAL A 68 7.33 -0.45 5.89
N TYR A 69 6.69 -1.56 5.51
CA TYR A 69 5.39 -1.58 4.81
C TYR A 69 4.26 -1.92 5.79
#